data_AF-A0A2S2PD83-F1
#
_entry.id   AF-A0A2S2PD83-F1
#
_cell.length_a   1.000
_cell.length_b   1.000
_cell.length_c   1.000
_cell.angle_alpha   90.00
_cell.angle_beta   90.00
_cell.angle_gamma   90.00
#
_symmetry.space_group_name_H-M   'P 1'
#
loop_
_entity.id
_entity.type
_entity.pdbx_description
1 polymer ?
#
loop_
_entity_poly.entity_id
_entity_poly.type
_entity_poly.pdbx_seq_one_letter_code
_entity_poly.pdbx_strand_id
1 'polypeptide(L)'
;PPISKYRLPYVPLANKKKKKFGHREIHVWKIIKPELTFFTYNKWFSIIEAIEMDKDTLCILTVKNMVNEVATKDKNVEWYLHMRLESLLKDIQEVLSNVKNLEIVAASLYFVVNSLPLGADQLAAAKISHSQAQEWVKLENSENAKSGITKVVTKYVLITTKHILHMYGFGKPNYLQLALQPNELIRELYNDPIILKRHTGEIKLFPDINGAVDAIVEVHGKGDLALKVDLLKEWLQPSSLGSMGSPDKSLMSTTNSFCVAQENLTISEGVLRACYLLENDTPAYNLHNFLICQAYNEDDSDSMCPTSVRLRALQCLCLVTTENIEEITCRSKEMMKNNLVELSIITELETLGINFSPARYRGCDKSKLVQSLMARRSLSSTKLASHLCVLYSDAMNPSIWDLLLTRLINFTMINELEKVLIHLMDKWHKLTFDIVEKAWNIFLKSSFNSAKDSYEVIHCVKLAFSCPVIDSIDLQSIIEHCERFQLDQYVQKLKCLS
;
A
#
# COMPACT_ATOMS: atom_id res chain seq x y z
N PRO A 1 -43.90 3.25 -33.25
CA PRO A 1 -44.24 4.56 -33.86
C PRO A 1 -44.79 5.53 -32.80
N PRO A 2 -44.90 6.86 -33.00
CA PRO A 2 -45.48 7.72 -31.97
C PRO A 2 -46.93 7.33 -31.58
N ILE A 3 -47.69 6.82 -32.56
CA ILE A 3 -49.10 6.45 -32.40
C ILE A 3 -49.32 5.11 -31.68
N SER A 4 -48.30 4.24 -31.60
CA SER A 4 -48.40 2.91 -30.96
C SER A 4 -48.59 2.99 -29.44
N LYS A 5 -48.17 4.09 -28.83
CA LYS A 5 -48.41 4.38 -27.40
C LYS A 5 -49.90 4.45 -27.04
N TYR A 6 -50.74 4.79 -28.02
CA TYR A 6 -52.16 5.08 -27.81
C TYR A 6 -53.11 4.03 -28.39
N ARG A 7 -52.68 3.22 -29.38
CA ARG A 7 -53.54 2.30 -30.13
C ARG A 7 -52.82 0.97 -30.39
N LEU A 8 -53.56 -0.13 -30.29
CA LEU A 8 -53.12 -1.43 -30.79
C LEU A 8 -53.12 -1.41 -32.34
N PRO A 9 -52.23 -2.18 -33.00
CA PRO A 9 -52.17 -2.22 -34.45
C PRO A 9 -53.47 -2.76 -35.05
N TYR A 10 -53.94 -2.09 -36.10
CA TYR A 10 -55.20 -2.39 -36.81
C TYR A 10 -55.16 -3.71 -37.63
N VAL A 11 -54.13 -4.55 -37.42
CA VAL A 11 -53.93 -5.80 -38.14
C VAL A 11 -54.73 -6.91 -37.44
N PRO A 12 -55.55 -7.71 -38.14
CA PRO A 12 -56.29 -8.81 -37.53
C PRO A 12 -55.34 -9.90 -37.02
N LEU A 13 -55.00 -9.87 -35.73
CA LEU A 13 -54.16 -10.86 -35.07
C LEU A 13 -54.94 -12.13 -34.70
N ALA A 14 -56.23 -12.01 -34.43
CA ALA A 14 -57.14 -13.12 -34.15
C ALA A 14 -57.55 -13.85 -35.44
N ASN A 15 -56.69 -14.74 -35.96
CA ASN A 15 -57.10 -15.91 -36.75
C ASN A 15 -55.90 -16.85 -37.06
N LYS A 16 -55.82 -18.00 -36.39
CA LYS A 16 -54.97 -19.14 -36.80
C LYS A 16 -55.56 -19.88 -38.02
N LYS A 17 -55.76 -19.17 -39.13
CA LYS A 17 -55.92 -19.80 -40.45
C LYS A 17 -54.95 -19.13 -41.43
N LYS A 18 -53.97 -19.93 -41.87
CA LYS A 18 -52.92 -19.65 -42.86
C LYS A 18 -53.43 -18.81 -44.05
N LYS A 19 -53.52 -17.49 -43.91
CA LYS A 19 -53.73 -16.59 -45.04
C LYS A 19 -52.37 -16.28 -45.64
N LYS A 20 -52.04 -17.02 -46.72
CA LYS A 20 -51.04 -16.59 -47.71
C LYS A 20 -51.47 -15.24 -48.30
N PHE A 21 -51.09 -14.13 -47.67
CA PHE A 21 -51.08 -12.82 -48.30
C PHE A 21 -49.81 -12.72 -49.16
N GLY A 22 -49.83 -13.42 -50.30
CA GLY A 22 -48.63 -13.69 -51.10
C GLY A 22 -47.61 -14.57 -50.38
N HIS A 23 -46.39 -14.63 -50.92
CA HIS A 23 -45.31 -15.56 -50.54
C HIS A 23 -44.55 -15.18 -49.25
N ARG A 24 -45.22 -14.65 -48.21
CA ARG A 24 -44.55 -14.25 -46.96
C ARG A 24 -45.30 -14.75 -45.73
N GLU A 25 -44.67 -15.66 -44.98
CA GLU A 25 -45.11 -15.99 -43.62
C GLU A 25 -44.81 -14.81 -42.69
N ILE A 26 -45.84 -14.04 -42.35
CA ILE A 26 -45.73 -12.93 -41.43
C ILE A 26 -45.80 -13.48 -40.01
N HIS A 27 -44.65 -13.77 -39.40
CA HIS A 27 -44.59 -14.07 -37.97
C HIS A 27 -45.22 -12.93 -37.18
N VAL A 28 -46.28 -13.20 -36.43
CA VAL A 28 -47.04 -12.22 -35.64
C VAL A 28 -46.13 -11.40 -34.71
N TRP A 29 -45.13 -12.04 -34.10
CA TRP A 29 -44.11 -11.37 -33.29
C TRP A 29 -43.33 -10.27 -34.03
N LYS A 30 -43.15 -10.33 -35.35
CA LYS A 30 -42.50 -9.24 -36.12
C LYS A 30 -43.35 -7.97 -36.19
N ILE A 31 -44.68 -8.09 -36.09
CA ILE A 31 -45.60 -6.94 -36.03
C ILE A 31 -45.70 -6.41 -34.58
N ILE A 32 -45.87 -7.31 -33.61
CA ILE A 32 -46.07 -6.91 -32.20
C ILE A 32 -44.79 -6.33 -31.61
N LYS A 33 -43.61 -6.92 -31.87
CA LYS A 33 -42.34 -6.52 -31.25
C LYS A 33 -42.07 -5.01 -31.29
N PRO A 34 -42.12 -4.27 -32.42
CA PRO A 34 -41.88 -2.81 -32.43
C PRO A 34 -42.92 -1.96 -31.67
N GLU A 35 -44.04 -2.55 -31.24
CA GLU A 35 -45.12 -1.88 -30.50
C GLU A 35 -45.04 -2.13 -28.97
N LEU A 36 -44.14 -3.02 -28.52
CA LEU A 36 -43.97 -3.37 -27.10
C LEU A 36 -43.08 -2.36 -26.36
N THR A 37 -43.68 -1.70 -25.38
CA THR A 37 -43.08 -0.75 -24.43
C THR A 37 -43.74 -0.96 -23.07
N PHE A 38 -43.17 -0.47 -21.98
CA PHE A 38 -43.80 -0.56 -20.65
C PHE A 38 -45.25 -0.04 -20.64
N PHE A 39 -45.51 1.11 -21.28
CA PHE A 39 -46.85 1.70 -21.37
C PHE A 39 -47.87 0.90 -22.20
N THR A 40 -47.40 0.06 -23.13
CA THR A 40 -48.27 -0.80 -23.97
C THR A 40 -48.37 -2.22 -23.44
N TYR A 41 -47.44 -2.65 -22.59
CA TYR A 41 -47.36 -3.99 -22.00
C TYR A 41 -48.67 -4.44 -21.36
N ASN A 42 -49.23 -3.68 -20.40
CA ASN A 42 -50.45 -4.07 -19.69
C ASN A 42 -51.64 -4.30 -20.63
N LYS A 43 -51.79 -3.47 -21.69
CA LYS A 43 -52.83 -3.64 -22.72
C LYS A 43 -52.64 -4.90 -23.55
N TRP A 44 -51.40 -5.24 -23.89
CA TRP A 44 -51.08 -6.48 -24.59
C TRP A 44 -51.26 -7.70 -23.70
N PHE A 45 -50.85 -7.63 -22.42
CA PHE A 45 -50.91 -8.74 -21.48
C PHE A 45 -52.33 -9.23 -21.20
N SER A 46 -53.32 -8.32 -21.20
CA SER A 46 -54.75 -8.69 -21.10
C SER A 46 -55.32 -9.38 -22.34
N ILE A 47 -54.69 -9.22 -23.52
CA ILE A 47 -55.25 -9.67 -24.81
C ILE A 47 -54.46 -10.84 -25.42
N ILE A 48 -53.20 -11.03 -25.02
CA ILE A 48 -52.27 -12.04 -25.57
C ILE A 48 -52.83 -13.47 -25.53
N GLU A 49 -53.62 -13.79 -24.49
CA GLU A 49 -54.28 -15.08 -24.30
C GLU A 49 -55.43 -15.29 -25.30
N ALA A 50 -56.19 -14.25 -25.61
CA ALA A 50 -57.23 -14.28 -26.65
C ALA A 50 -56.66 -14.34 -28.08
N ILE A 51 -55.35 -14.09 -28.25
CA ILE A 51 -54.61 -14.27 -29.52
C ILE A 51 -53.91 -15.66 -29.54
N GLU A 52 -54.09 -16.49 -28.51
CA GLU A 52 -53.41 -17.79 -28.31
C GLU A 52 -51.88 -17.68 -28.37
N MET A 53 -51.32 -16.62 -27.77
CA MET A 53 -49.89 -16.34 -27.71
C MET A 53 -49.35 -16.42 -26.28
N ASP A 54 -48.08 -16.76 -26.17
CA ASP A 54 -47.41 -16.98 -24.89
C ASP A 54 -47.15 -15.67 -24.12
N LYS A 55 -47.51 -15.68 -22.82
CA LYS A 55 -47.33 -14.56 -21.89
C LYS A 55 -45.85 -14.34 -21.54
N ASP A 56 -45.09 -15.42 -21.36
CA ASP A 56 -43.67 -15.32 -20.98
C ASP A 56 -42.87 -14.64 -22.12
N THR A 57 -43.10 -15.05 -23.38
CA THR A 57 -42.50 -14.45 -24.58
C THR A 57 -42.85 -12.95 -24.73
N LEU A 58 -44.06 -12.54 -24.37
CA LEU A 58 -44.45 -11.12 -24.37
C LEU A 58 -43.62 -10.30 -23.38
N CYS A 59 -43.43 -10.80 -22.15
CA CYS A 59 -42.60 -10.17 -21.14
C CYS A 59 -41.13 -10.04 -21.59
N ILE A 60 -40.52 -11.12 -22.08
CA ILE A 60 -39.12 -11.14 -22.57
C ILE A 60 -38.91 -10.11 -23.68
N LEU A 61 -39.84 -10.02 -24.65
CA LEU A 61 -39.71 -9.08 -25.76
C LEU A 61 -39.90 -7.62 -25.33
N THR A 62 -40.77 -7.38 -24.34
CA THR A 62 -40.98 -6.06 -23.73
C THR A 62 -39.69 -5.60 -23.02
N VAL A 63 -39.10 -6.43 -22.16
CA VAL A 63 -37.83 -6.14 -21.48
C VAL A 63 -36.71 -5.89 -22.48
N LYS A 64 -36.59 -6.71 -23.53
CA LYS A 64 -35.58 -6.52 -24.59
C LYS A 64 -35.71 -5.16 -25.28
N ASN A 65 -36.92 -4.68 -25.54
CA ASN A 65 -37.12 -3.37 -26.14
C ASN A 65 -36.77 -2.23 -25.18
N MET A 66 -37.25 -2.28 -23.93
CA MET A 66 -36.97 -1.29 -22.89
C MET A 66 -35.47 -1.07 -22.70
N VAL A 67 -34.70 -2.16 -22.68
CA VAL A 67 -33.24 -2.12 -22.58
C VAL A 67 -32.58 -1.54 -23.85
N ASN A 68 -33.02 -1.97 -25.04
CA ASN A 68 -32.48 -1.47 -26.31
C ASN A 68 -32.72 0.04 -26.52
N GLU A 69 -33.83 0.60 -26.03
CA GLU A 69 -34.10 2.04 -26.07
C GLU A 69 -33.12 2.89 -25.25
N VAL A 70 -32.36 2.26 -24.34
CA VAL A 70 -31.36 2.92 -23.49
C VAL A 70 -29.95 2.61 -23.98
N ALA A 71 -29.65 1.35 -24.29
CA ALA A 71 -28.37 0.91 -24.84
C ALA A 71 -27.99 1.59 -26.17
N THR A 72 -28.98 2.08 -26.93
CA THR A 72 -28.74 2.83 -28.18
C THR A 72 -28.38 4.31 -27.97
N LYS A 73 -28.61 4.87 -26.77
CA LYS A 73 -28.39 6.28 -26.45
C LYS A 73 -27.05 6.53 -25.75
N ASP A 74 -26.63 5.63 -24.87
CA ASP A 74 -25.37 5.74 -24.14
C ASP A 74 -24.25 4.97 -24.86
N LYS A 75 -23.46 5.68 -25.66
CA LYS A 75 -22.31 5.12 -26.40
C LYS A 75 -20.95 5.41 -25.75
N ASN A 76 -20.91 6.21 -24.68
CA ASN A 76 -19.66 6.46 -23.96
C ASN A 76 -19.33 5.25 -23.07
N VAL A 77 -18.06 4.82 -23.11
CA VAL A 77 -17.54 3.65 -22.38
C VAL A 77 -17.13 4.03 -20.94
N GLU A 78 -17.62 5.16 -20.44
CA GLU A 78 -17.24 5.71 -19.14
C GLU A 78 -17.99 4.99 -18.00
N TRP A 79 -17.31 4.78 -16.87
CA TRP A 79 -17.84 4.00 -15.74
C TRP A 79 -18.60 4.90 -14.77
N TYR A 80 -19.93 4.78 -14.72
CA TYR A 80 -20.77 5.65 -13.89
C TYR A 80 -20.85 5.17 -12.43
N LEU A 81 -20.47 6.03 -11.48
CA LEU A 81 -20.54 5.73 -10.04
C LEU A 81 -21.96 5.88 -9.44
N HIS A 82 -22.86 6.61 -10.09
CA HIS A 82 -24.21 6.87 -9.60
C HIS A 82 -25.26 6.25 -10.54
N MET A 83 -26.34 5.74 -9.96
CA MET A 83 -27.46 5.19 -10.73
C MET A 83 -28.19 6.29 -11.51
N ARG A 84 -28.56 6.00 -12.75
CA ARG A 84 -29.35 6.88 -13.63
C ARG A 84 -30.67 6.24 -14.07
N LEU A 85 -30.83 4.92 -13.90
CA LEU A 85 -31.89 4.11 -14.51
C LEU A 85 -32.72 3.33 -13.47
N GLU A 86 -32.86 3.87 -12.26
CA GLU A 86 -33.55 3.20 -11.15
C GLU A 86 -35.02 2.86 -11.47
N SER A 87 -35.76 3.77 -12.14
CA SER A 87 -37.15 3.50 -12.55
C SER A 87 -37.23 2.36 -13.56
N LEU A 88 -36.35 2.34 -14.56
CA LEU A 88 -36.29 1.29 -15.58
C LEU A 88 -36.09 -0.09 -14.97
N LEU A 89 -35.26 -0.21 -13.93
CA LEU A 89 -35.05 -1.49 -13.24
C LEU A 89 -36.30 -1.97 -12.50
N LYS A 90 -37.06 -1.07 -11.87
CA LYS A 90 -38.35 -1.38 -11.24
C LYS A 90 -39.39 -1.81 -12.28
N ASP A 91 -39.51 -1.05 -13.38
CA ASP A 91 -40.39 -1.36 -14.51
C ASP A 91 -40.08 -2.76 -15.11
N ILE A 92 -38.79 -3.12 -15.22
CA ILE A 92 -38.34 -4.44 -15.70
C ILE A 92 -38.70 -5.55 -14.69
N GLN A 93 -38.57 -5.31 -13.38
CA GLN A 93 -38.97 -6.27 -12.35
C GLN A 93 -40.48 -6.55 -12.39
N GLU A 94 -41.33 -5.52 -12.53
CA GLU A 94 -42.79 -5.66 -12.64
C GLU A 94 -43.20 -6.51 -13.85
N VAL A 95 -42.56 -6.30 -15.01
CA VAL A 95 -42.81 -7.11 -16.21
C VAL A 95 -42.36 -8.57 -16.02
N LEU A 96 -41.27 -8.81 -15.29
CA LEU A 96 -40.73 -10.15 -15.07
C LEU A 96 -41.45 -10.93 -13.96
N SER A 97 -42.07 -10.28 -12.97
CA SER A 97 -42.87 -10.99 -11.95
C SER A 97 -44.11 -11.72 -12.50
N ASN A 98 -44.50 -11.41 -13.74
CA ASN A 98 -45.59 -12.08 -14.46
C ASN A 98 -45.16 -13.30 -15.28
N VAL A 99 -43.85 -13.61 -15.33
CA VAL A 99 -43.28 -14.76 -16.05
C VAL A 99 -43.29 -15.99 -15.15
N LYS A 100 -43.76 -17.14 -15.66
CA LYS A 100 -43.87 -18.36 -14.84
C LYS A 100 -42.56 -19.16 -14.76
N ASN A 101 -41.74 -19.11 -15.80
CA ASN A 101 -40.51 -19.88 -15.88
C ASN A 101 -39.31 -19.09 -15.30
N LEU A 102 -38.70 -19.63 -14.22
CA LEU A 102 -37.59 -19.01 -13.49
C LEU A 102 -36.27 -18.98 -14.29
N GLU A 103 -36.00 -19.99 -15.12
CA GLU A 103 -34.86 -20.00 -16.06
C GLU A 103 -34.95 -18.82 -17.05
N ILE A 104 -36.16 -18.55 -17.55
CA ILE A 104 -36.43 -17.43 -18.46
C ILE A 104 -36.27 -16.09 -17.76
N VAL A 105 -36.70 -15.96 -16.50
CA VAL A 105 -36.48 -14.74 -15.69
C VAL A 105 -34.98 -14.50 -15.49
N ALA A 106 -34.23 -15.52 -15.05
CA ALA A 106 -32.79 -15.43 -14.83
C ALA A 106 -32.03 -15.08 -16.12
N ALA A 107 -32.36 -15.71 -17.25
CA ALA A 107 -31.76 -15.42 -18.55
C ALA A 107 -32.09 -13.99 -19.05
N SER A 108 -33.31 -13.50 -18.76
CA SER A 108 -33.73 -12.15 -19.12
C SER A 108 -33.00 -11.09 -18.29
N LEU A 109 -32.87 -11.30 -16.97
CA LEU A 109 -32.08 -10.42 -16.10
C LEU A 109 -30.60 -10.43 -16.48
N TYR A 110 -30.03 -11.59 -16.80
CA TYR A 110 -28.65 -11.67 -17.30
C TYR A 110 -28.46 -10.91 -18.62
N PHE A 111 -29.46 -10.89 -19.52
CA PHE A 111 -29.43 -10.03 -20.70
C PHE A 111 -29.46 -8.53 -20.33
N VAL A 112 -30.27 -8.12 -19.35
CA VAL A 112 -30.30 -6.73 -18.85
C VAL A 112 -28.91 -6.31 -18.33
N VAL A 113 -28.29 -7.13 -17.48
CA VAL A 113 -26.94 -6.87 -16.92
C VAL A 113 -25.88 -6.63 -17.99
N ASN A 114 -25.91 -7.39 -19.09
CA ASN A 114 -24.94 -7.24 -20.18
C ASN A 114 -25.23 -6.07 -21.13
N SER A 115 -26.40 -5.43 -21.02
CA SER A 115 -26.89 -4.43 -21.97
C SER A 115 -27.05 -3.03 -21.38
N LEU A 116 -27.00 -2.89 -20.04
CA LEU A 116 -27.00 -1.59 -19.36
C LEU A 116 -25.61 -0.93 -19.38
N PRO A 117 -25.54 0.41 -19.24
CA PRO A 117 -24.28 1.14 -19.13
C PRO A 117 -23.39 0.63 -17.98
N LEU A 118 -22.07 0.72 -18.18
CA LEU A 118 -21.09 0.27 -17.20
C LEU A 118 -21.15 1.11 -15.91
N GLY A 119 -21.08 0.44 -14.76
CA GLY A 119 -21.12 1.09 -13.45
C GLY A 119 -22.35 0.74 -12.61
N ALA A 120 -22.89 1.74 -11.91
CA ALA A 120 -23.91 1.56 -10.87
C ALA A 120 -25.21 0.91 -11.37
N ASP A 121 -25.72 1.30 -12.54
CA ASP A 121 -26.95 0.71 -13.10
C ASP A 121 -26.76 -0.77 -13.45
N GLN A 122 -25.60 -1.14 -14.02
CA GLN A 122 -25.22 -2.53 -14.27
C GLN A 122 -25.02 -3.32 -12.97
N LEU A 123 -24.45 -2.71 -11.91
CA LEU A 123 -24.33 -3.34 -10.60
C LEU A 123 -25.70 -3.61 -9.96
N ALA A 124 -26.61 -2.64 -9.98
CA ALA A 124 -27.96 -2.78 -9.45
C ALA A 124 -28.71 -3.93 -10.17
N ALA A 125 -28.63 -3.99 -11.50
CA ALA A 125 -29.16 -5.11 -12.28
C ALA A 125 -28.51 -6.45 -11.91
N ALA A 126 -27.19 -6.48 -11.68
CA ALA A 126 -26.47 -7.70 -11.31
C ALA A 126 -26.89 -8.21 -9.93
N LYS A 127 -27.12 -7.30 -8.96
CA LYS A 127 -27.63 -7.63 -7.62
C LYS A 127 -29.03 -8.25 -7.70
N ILE A 128 -29.92 -7.67 -8.51
CA ILE A 128 -31.27 -8.22 -8.77
C ILE A 128 -31.18 -9.61 -9.42
N SER A 129 -30.37 -9.74 -10.48
CA SER A 129 -30.14 -11.01 -11.18
C SER A 129 -29.59 -12.10 -10.25
N HIS A 130 -28.70 -11.74 -9.32
CA HIS A 130 -28.12 -12.65 -8.36
C HIS A 130 -29.16 -13.15 -7.35
N SER A 131 -29.98 -12.26 -6.78
CA SER A 131 -31.08 -12.64 -5.86
C SER A 131 -32.06 -13.61 -6.52
N GLN A 132 -32.48 -13.32 -7.74
CA GLN A 132 -33.41 -14.17 -8.50
C GLN A 132 -32.79 -15.52 -8.91
N ALA A 133 -31.51 -15.56 -9.26
CA ALA A 133 -30.82 -16.82 -9.53
C ALA A 133 -30.66 -17.69 -8.27
N GLN A 134 -30.48 -17.09 -7.08
CA GLN A 134 -30.49 -17.80 -5.80
C GLN A 134 -31.86 -18.41 -5.48
N GLU A 135 -32.96 -17.70 -5.75
CA GLU A 135 -34.32 -18.22 -5.59
C GLU A 135 -34.60 -19.39 -6.56
N TRP A 136 -34.20 -19.26 -7.83
CA TRP A 136 -34.36 -20.32 -8.82
C TRP A 136 -33.68 -21.63 -8.40
N VAL A 137 -32.43 -21.58 -7.93
CA VAL A 137 -31.70 -22.78 -7.47
C VAL A 137 -32.35 -23.42 -6.24
N LYS A 138 -32.88 -22.61 -5.31
CA LYS A 138 -33.60 -23.12 -4.13
C LYS A 138 -34.89 -23.87 -4.50
N LEU A 139 -35.55 -23.47 -5.59
CA LEU A 139 -36.83 -24.03 -6.02
C LEU A 139 -36.69 -25.24 -6.96
N GLU A 140 -35.73 -25.23 -7.89
CA GLU A 140 -35.66 -26.25 -8.96
C GLU A 140 -34.45 -27.20 -8.87
N ASN A 141 -33.38 -26.85 -8.12
CA ASN A 141 -32.16 -27.65 -7.88
C ASN A 141 -31.62 -28.50 -9.07
N SER A 142 -31.81 -28.03 -10.30
CA SER A 142 -31.41 -28.72 -11.53
C SER A 142 -29.97 -28.38 -11.92
N GLU A 143 -29.33 -29.22 -12.74
CA GLU A 143 -27.99 -28.92 -13.26
C GLU A 143 -27.99 -27.63 -14.12
N ASN A 144 -29.09 -27.33 -14.82
CA ASN A 144 -29.28 -26.06 -15.52
C ASN A 144 -29.29 -24.87 -14.54
N ALA A 145 -30.01 -24.98 -13.41
CA ALA A 145 -30.04 -23.95 -12.39
C ALA A 145 -28.66 -23.73 -11.75
N LYS A 146 -27.91 -24.80 -11.45
CA LYS A 146 -26.53 -24.74 -10.93
C LYS A 146 -25.54 -24.10 -11.92
N SER A 147 -25.64 -24.45 -13.21
CA SER A 147 -24.84 -23.82 -14.26
C SER A 147 -25.21 -22.33 -14.46
N GLY A 148 -26.50 -22.01 -14.41
CA GLY A 148 -27.05 -20.67 -14.52
C GLY A 148 -26.59 -19.75 -13.40
N ILE A 149 -26.77 -20.16 -12.14
CA ILE A 149 -26.35 -19.36 -10.97
C ILE A 149 -24.84 -19.12 -10.99
N THR A 150 -24.02 -20.10 -11.39
CA THR A 150 -22.56 -19.95 -11.44
C THR A 150 -22.16 -18.80 -12.38
N LYS A 151 -22.78 -18.72 -13.57
CA LYS A 151 -22.55 -17.61 -14.52
C LYS A 151 -23.00 -16.26 -13.95
N VAL A 152 -24.16 -16.22 -13.30
CA VAL A 152 -24.69 -15.00 -12.68
C VAL A 152 -23.81 -14.53 -11.51
N VAL A 153 -23.38 -15.43 -10.63
CA VAL A 153 -22.48 -15.14 -9.49
C VAL A 153 -21.13 -14.63 -10.00
N THR A 154 -20.48 -15.31 -10.95
CA THR A 154 -19.20 -14.85 -11.52
C THR A 154 -19.33 -13.45 -12.14
N LYS A 155 -20.44 -13.18 -12.85
CA LYS A 155 -20.70 -11.87 -13.44
C LYS A 155 -20.99 -10.80 -12.37
N TYR A 156 -21.73 -11.14 -11.33
CA TYR A 156 -22.02 -10.25 -10.19
C TYR A 156 -20.75 -9.87 -9.43
N VAL A 157 -19.92 -10.86 -9.05
CA VAL A 157 -18.63 -10.64 -8.38
C VAL A 157 -17.72 -9.76 -9.24
N LEU A 158 -17.58 -10.07 -10.54
CA LEU A 158 -16.79 -9.26 -11.49
C LEU A 158 -17.24 -7.79 -11.53
N ILE A 159 -18.54 -7.53 -11.66
CA ILE A 159 -19.08 -6.16 -11.74
C ILE A 159 -18.90 -5.43 -10.41
N THR A 160 -19.19 -6.10 -9.29
CA THR A 160 -19.12 -5.51 -7.95
C THR A 160 -17.67 -5.16 -7.59
N THR A 161 -16.71 -6.07 -7.82
CA THR A 161 -15.28 -5.78 -7.63
C THR A 161 -14.80 -4.61 -8.49
N LYS A 162 -15.20 -4.53 -9.76
CA LYS A 162 -14.88 -3.38 -10.61
C LYS A 162 -15.51 -2.08 -10.10
N HIS A 163 -16.74 -2.12 -9.61
CA HIS A 163 -17.41 -0.96 -9.05
C HIS A 163 -16.69 -0.44 -7.80
N ILE A 164 -16.31 -1.34 -6.88
CA ILE A 164 -15.50 -1.03 -5.69
C ILE A 164 -14.18 -0.38 -6.12
N LEU A 165 -13.45 -0.97 -7.07
CA LEU A 165 -12.20 -0.39 -7.58
C LEU A 165 -12.40 1.03 -8.12
N HIS A 166 -13.47 1.30 -8.86
CA HIS A 166 -13.77 2.66 -9.32
C HIS A 166 -14.18 3.61 -8.17
N MET A 167 -14.97 3.15 -7.18
CA MET A 167 -15.36 3.96 -6.01
C MET A 167 -14.15 4.42 -5.18
N TYR A 168 -13.19 3.53 -4.95
CA TYR A 168 -11.96 3.82 -4.19
C TYR A 168 -10.83 4.42 -5.06
N GLY A 169 -11.07 4.76 -6.33
CA GLY A 169 -10.06 5.39 -7.20
C GLY A 169 -9.03 4.45 -7.86
N PHE A 170 -9.17 3.14 -7.67
CA PHE A 170 -8.36 2.08 -8.29
C PHE A 170 -8.91 1.58 -9.63
N GLY A 171 -9.71 2.37 -10.34
CA GLY A 171 -10.27 2.08 -11.67
C GLY A 171 -9.25 2.00 -12.83
N LYS A 172 -7.98 1.66 -12.55
CA LYS A 172 -6.89 1.51 -13.52
C LYS A 172 -6.99 0.13 -14.19
N PRO A 173 -6.60 -0.03 -15.48
CA PRO A 173 -6.75 -1.31 -16.21
C PRO A 173 -6.05 -2.49 -15.52
N ASN A 174 -4.89 -2.26 -14.88
CA ASN A 174 -4.11 -3.27 -14.18
C ASN A 174 -4.93 -3.99 -13.09
N TYR A 175 -5.63 -3.22 -12.23
CA TYR A 175 -6.50 -3.77 -11.18
C TYR A 175 -7.79 -4.37 -11.74
N LEU A 176 -8.38 -3.73 -12.76
CA LEU A 176 -9.63 -4.20 -13.38
C LEU A 176 -9.49 -5.55 -14.11
N GLN A 177 -8.27 -5.96 -14.47
CA GLN A 177 -7.98 -7.29 -15.03
C GLN A 177 -8.03 -8.39 -13.94
N LEU A 178 -7.55 -8.09 -12.72
CA LEU A 178 -7.48 -9.02 -11.59
C LEU A 178 -8.79 -9.16 -10.80
N ALA A 179 -9.90 -8.57 -11.28
CA ALA A 179 -11.19 -8.51 -10.57
C ALA A 179 -11.84 -9.88 -10.23
N LEU A 180 -11.34 -11.00 -10.77
CA LEU A 180 -11.75 -12.37 -10.41
C LEU A 180 -10.68 -13.15 -9.62
N GLN A 181 -9.52 -12.54 -9.37
CA GLN A 181 -8.38 -13.12 -8.66
C GLN A 181 -8.12 -12.31 -7.37
N PRO A 182 -8.96 -12.46 -6.32
CA PRO A 182 -8.94 -11.58 -5.15
C PRO A 182 -7.57 -11.52 -4.47
N ASN A 183 -6.88 -12.65 -4.34
CA ASN A 183 -5.57 -12.70 -3.67
C ASN A 183 -4.49 -11.91 -4.44
N GLU A 184 -4.50 -11.98 -5.78
CA GLU A 184 -3.56 -11.22 -6.63
C GLU A 184 -3.92 -9.74 -6.64
N LEU A 185 -5.22 -9.41 -6.75
CA LEU A 185 -5.71 -8.05 -6.68
C LEU A 185 -5.35 -7.36 -5.37
N ILE A 186 -5.55 -8.01 -4.22
CA ILE A 186 -5.23 -7.46 -2.90
C ILE A 186 -3.71 -7.26 -2.74
N ARG A 187 -2.87 -8.19 -3.23
CA ARG A 187 -1.40 -8.01 -3.26
C ARG A 187 -1.00 -6.79 -4.09
N GLU A 188 -1.56 -6.63 -5.28
CA GLU A 188 -1.25 -5.51 -6.17
C GLU A 188 -1.76 -4.15 -5.63
N LEU A 189 -2.86 -4.15 -4.87
CA LEU A 189 -3.33 -2.95 -4.16
C LEU A 189 -2.37 -2.55 -3.04
N TYR A 190 -1.94 -3.49 -2.19
CA TYR A 190 -0.95 -3.22 -1.13
C TYR A 190 0.47 -2.94 -1.64
N ASN A 191 0.76 -3.26 -2.90
CA ASN A 191 2.02 -2.89 -3.55
C ASN A 191 1.97 -1.53 -4.28
N ASP A 192 0.80 -0.85 -4.39
CA ASP A 192 0.70 0.47 -5.06
C ASP A 192 1.65 1.49 -4.38
N PRO A 193 2.50 2.20 -5.16
CA PRO A 193 3.42 3.21 -4.64
C PRO A 193 2.80 4.32 -3.78
N ILE A 194 1.47 4.49 -3.81
CA ILE A 194 0.76 5.50 -3.01
C ILE A 194 0.97 5.33 -1.50
N ILE A 195 1.19 4.10 -1.01
CA ILE A 195 1.52 3.84 0.40
C ILE A 195 2.86 4.47 0.78
N LEU A 196 3.85 4.42 -0.12
CA LEU A 196 5.15 5.06 0.11
C LEU A 196 5.03 6.59 0.05
N LYS A 197 4.29 7.10 -0.94
CA LYS A 197 4.04 8.54 -1.10
C LYS A 197 3.24 9.18 0.05
N ARG A 198 2.50 8.37 0.81
CA ARG A 198 1.88 8.81 2.07
C ARG A 198 2.90 9.26 3.10
N HIS A 199 4.05 8.59 3.16
CA HIS A 199 5.11 8.89 4.11
C HIS A 199 6.01 10.06 3.67
N THR A 200 6.07 10.38 2.37
CA THR A 200 6.83 11.54 1.86
C THR A 200 6.05 12.86 1.88
N GLY A 201 4.74 12.82 2.14
CA GLY A 201 3.89 14.02 2.17
C GLY A 201 3.58 14.63 0.79
N GLU A 202 3.93 13.96 -0.31
CA GLU A 202 3.73 14.42 -1.69
C GLU A 202 2.27 14.62 -2.08
N ILE A 203 1.34 13.93 -1.40
CA ILE A 203 -0.08 13.84 -1.77
C ILE A 203 -0.94 14.24 -0.56
N LYS A 204 -2.02 15.00 -0.80
CA LYS A 204 -2.94 15.48 0.26
C LYS A 204 -4.19 14.63 0.47
N LEU A 205 -4.52 13.76 -0.50
CA LEU A 205 -5.73 12.92 -0.51
C LEU A 205 -5.33 11.50 -0.86
N PHE A 206 -5.53 10.57 0.07
CA PHE A 206 -5.17 9.17 -0.09
C PHE A 206 -6.42 8.31 -0.35
N PRO A 207 -6.46 7.57 -1.46
CA PRO A 207 -7.34 6.42 -1.62
C PRO A 207 -7.19 5.44 -0.45
N ASP A 208 -8.31 4.99 0.09
CA ASP A 208 -8.33 3.99 1.15
C ASP A 208 -8.19 2.58 0.54
N ILE A 209 -6.99 2.01 0.63
CA ILE A 209 -6.72 0.63 0.18
C ILE A 209 -7.37 -0.37 1.14
N ASN A 210 -7.32 -0.12 2.44
CA ASN A 210 -7.85 -1.06 3.43
C ASN A 210 -9.38 -1.20 3.27
N GLY A 211 -10.12 -0.08 3.17
CA GLY A 211 -11.56 -0.11 2.89
C GLY A 211 -11.93 -0.72 1.53
N ALA A 212 -11.07 -0.55 0.51
CA ALA A 212 -11.24 -1.24 -0.77
C ALA A 212 -11.05 -2.76 -0.65
N VAL A 213 -10.03 -3.20 0.10
CA VAL A 213 -9.74 -4.62 0.36
C VAL A 213 -10.86 -5.26 1.17
N ASP A 214 -11.32 -4.64 2.26
CA ASP A 214 -12.40 -5.17 3.10
C ASP A 214 -13.70 -5.37 2.28
N ALA A 215 -14.04 -4.41 1.41
CA ALA A 215 -15.19 -4.53 0.50
C ALA A 215 -15.01 -5.61 -0.58
N ILE A 216 -13.78 -5.84 -1.07
CA ILE A 216 -13.49 -6.95 -2.01
C ILE A 216 -13.61 -8.30 -1.30
N VAL A 217 -13.11 -8.39 -0.06
CA VAL A 217 -13.17 -9.59 0.79
C VAL A 217 -14.61 -9.99 1.09
N GLU A 218 -15.49 -9.03 1.42
CA GLU A 218 -16.92 -9.26 1.61
C GLU A 218 -17.58 -9.88 0.36
N VAL A 219 -17.24 -9.37 -0.84
CA VAL A 219 -17.82 -9.83 -2.12
C VAL A 219 -17.33 -11.22 -2.52
N HIS A 220 -16.06 -11.54 -2.26
CA HIS A 220 -15.47 -12.84 -2.65
C HIS A 220 -15.62 -13.93 -1.58
N GLY A 221 -15.94 -13.59 -0.33
CA GLY A 221 -16.14 -14.54 0.77
C GLY A 221 -14.91 -15.35 1.14
N LYS A 222 -13.70 -14.87 0.83
CA LYS A 222 -12.41 -15.55 1.10
C LYS A 222 -11.63 -14.81 2.18
N GLY A 223 -11.11 -15.56 3.15
CA GLY A 223 -10.43 -15.00 4.32
C GLY A 223 -9.14 -14.25 3.99
N ASP A 224 -9.16 -12.95 4.27
CA ASP A 224 -8.07 -11.99 4.05
C ASP A 224 -6.84 -12.22 4.95
N LEU A 225 -7.07 -12.73 6.17
CA LEU A 225 -6.03 -12.84 7.20
C LEU A 225 -4.77 -13.61 6.74
N ALA A 226 -4.94 -14.75 6.06
CA ALA A 226 -3.80 -15.54 5.59
C ALA A 226 -2.94 -14.73 4.59
N LEU A 227 -3.58 -13.94 3.73
CA LEU A 227 -2.90 -13.09 2.75
C LEU A 227 -2.17 -11.92 3.43
N LYS A 228 -2.81 -11.26 4.41
CA LYS A 228 -2.20 -10.20 5.21
C LYS A 228 -0.97 -10.71 5.98
N VAL A 229 -1.05 -11.90 6.57
CA VAL A 229 0.09 -12.55 7.25
C VAL A 229 1.21 -12.94 6.28
N ASP A 230 0.89 -13.43 5.08
CA ASP A 230 1.91 -13.76 4.08
C ASP A 230 2.61 -12.51 3.53
N LEU A 231 1.88 -11.41 3.32
CA LEU A 231 2.45 -10.10 2.96
C LEU A 231 3.40 -9.58 4.05
N LEU A 232 3.02 -9.69 5.33
CA LEU A 232 3.92 -9.35 6.44
C LEU A 232 5.19 -10.21 6.43
N LYS A 233 5.08 -11.53 6.26
CA LYS A 233 6.26 -12.41 6.16
C LYS A 233 7.20 -12.00 5.03
N GLU A 234 6.65 -11.65 3.87
CA GLU A 234 7.39 -11.20 2.68
C GLU A 234 8.12 -9.87 2.93
N TRP A 235 7.39 -8.84 3.36
CA TRP A 235 7.95 -7.50 3.59
C TRP A 235 8.95 -7.42 4.75
N LEU A 236 8.84 -8.31 5.74
CA LEU A 236 9.81 -8.40 6.83
C LEU A 236 11.12 -9.07 6.39
N GLN A 237 11.18 -9.83 5.29
CA GLN A 237 12.45 -10.42 4.82
C GLN A 237 13.42 -9.35 4.29
N PRO A 238 14.72 -9.43 4.63
CA PRO A 238 15.73 -8.57 4.01
C PRO A 238 15.74 -8.75 2.49
N SER A 239 15.83 -7.63 1.76
CA SER A 239 15.60 -7.53 0.32
C SER A 239 16.68 -8.17 -0.57
N SER A 240 17.46 -9.13 -0.04
CA SER A 240 18.52 -9.85 -0.76
C SER A 240 18.07 -11.17 -1.38
N LEU A 241 16.78 -11.54 -1.28
CA LEU A 241 16.21 -12.76 -1.88
C LEU A 241 15.06 -12.51 -2.88
N GLY A 242 14.83 -11.25 -3.28
CA GLY A 242 13.80 -10.88 -4.26
C GLY A 242 14.40 -10.28 -5.54
N SER A 243 14.02 -10.85 -6.69
CA SER A 243 14.37 -10.38 -8.06
C SER A 243 15.81 -10.59 -8.53
N MET A 244 16.10 -11.81 -9.01
CA MET A 244 17.11 -12.06 -10.06
C MET A 244 16.63 -11.46 -11.38
N GLY A 245 16.63 -10.12 -11.50
CA GLY A 245 15.86 -9.42 -12.54
C GLY A 245 16.43 -8.10 -13.09
N SER A 246 17.59 -7.62 -12.63
CA SER A 246 18.42 -6.63 -13.36
C SER A 246 19.79 -6.49 -12.71
N PRO A 247 20.91 -6.67 -13.42
CA PRO A 247 22.16 -6.02 -13.02
C PRO A 247 22.02 -4.50 -13.25
N ASP A 248 22.82 -3.72 -12.52
CA ASP A 248 22.96 -2.25 -12.61
C ASP A 248 21.81 -1.38 -12.06
N LYS A 249 21.83 -1.17 -10.74
CA LYS A 249 21.89 0.18 -10.13
C LYS A 249 22.28 0.18 -8.64
N SER A 250 23.34 0.92 -8.33
CA SER A 250 23.78 1.39 -7.00
C SER A 250 23.80 0.40 -5.82
N LEU A 251 24.97 -0.23 -5.61
CA LEU A 251 25.38 -0.87 -4.35
C LEU A 251 25.75 0.18 -3.26
N MET A 252 24.98 1.26 -3.13
CA MET A 252 25.17 2.34 -2.13
C MET A 252 23.81 2.91 -1.71
N SER A 253 23.15 2.27 -0.73
CA SER A 253 22.04 2.89 0.02
C SER A 253 21.68 2.21 1.36
N THR A 254 22.22 1.03 1.67
CA THR A 254 21.85 0.27 2.88
C THR A 254 22.92 0.39 3.97
N THR A 255 22.88 1.47 4.78
CA THR A 255 23.50 1.57 6.13
C THR A 255 23.23 2.95 6.76
N ASN A 256 22.08 3.14 7.42
CA ASN A 256 21.79 4.29 8.30
C ASN A 256 20.69 3.94 9.34
N SER A 257 21.10 3.53 10.54
CA SER A 257 20.29 3.25 11.75
C SER A 257 21.25 2.99 12.91
N PHE A 258 21.24 3.60 14.11
CA PHE A 258 20.41 4.60 14.81
C PHE A 258 21.39 5.27 15.85
N CYS A 259 21.22 6.41 16.52
CA CYS A 259 20.08 7.30 16.81
C CYS A 259 20.55 8.72 17.24
N VAL A 260 19.61 9.50 17.78
CA VAL A 260 19.67 10.85 18.39
C VAL A 260 19.60 12.01 17.39
N ALA A 261 18.69 12.94 17.71
CA ALA A 261 18.18 14.05 16.90
C ALA A 261 17.31 13.63 15.69
N GLN A 262 16.39 14.52 15.33
CA GLN A 262 15.47 14.37 14.21
C GLN A 262 16.24 14.53 12.90
N GLU A 263 16.15 13.54 12.01
CA GLU A 263 15.94 13.67 10.55
C GLU A 263 16.34 12.37 9.82
N ASN A 264 15.44 11.89 8.95
CA ASN A 264 15.71 10.90 7.90
C ASN A 264 16.20 9.50 8.35
N LEU A 265 15.34 8.74 9.03
CA LEU A 265 15.38 7.27 8.87
C LEU A 265 15.17 6.93 7.39
N THR A 266 16.06 6.13 6.80
CA THR A 266 15.73 5.35 5.60
C THR A 266 14.92 4.12 6.02
N ILE A 267 13.65 4.32 6.39
CA ILE A 267 12.73 3.22 6.73
C ILE A 267 12.59 2.32 5.50
N SER A 268 12.70 1.00 5.70
CA SER A 268 12.53 0.06 4.59
C SER A 268 11.13 0.14 4.01
N GLU A 269 11.03 0.15 2.68
CA GLU A 269 9.79 0.04 1.92
C GLU A 269 8.83 -1.06 2.41
N GLY A 270 9.36 -2.20 2.87
CA GLY A 270 8.55 -3.28 3.44
C GLY A 270 7.96 -2.93 4.81
N VAL A 271 8.73 -2.23 5.65
CA VAL A 271 8.26 -1.73 6.96
C VAL A 271 7.17 -0.67 6.78
N LEU A 272 7.30 0.23 5.79
CA LEU A 272 6.27 1.23 5.50
C LEU A 272 4.94 0.60 5.03
N ARG A 273 5.00 -0.44 4.19
CA ARG A 273 3.80 -1.20 3.77
C ARG A 273 3.19 -2.01 4.92
N ALA A 274 4.03 -2.63 5.76
CA ALA A 274 3.58 -3.32 6.97
C ALA A 274 2.90 -2.36 7.96
N CYS A 275 3.43 -1.15 8.18
CA CYS A 275 2.79 -0.14 9.03
C CYS A 275 1.41 0.26 8.51
N TYR A 276 1.28 0.53 7.20
CA TYR A 276 -0.02 0.86 6.58
C TYR A 276 -1.06 -0.26 6.75
N LEU A 277 -0.64 -1.52 6.67
CA LEU A 277 -1.49 -2.68 6.88
C LEU A 277 -1.98 -2.80 8.34
N LEU A 278 -1.17 -2.36 9.31
CA LEU A 278 -1.47 -2.43 10.74
C LEU A 278 -2.38 -1.29 11.23
N GLU A 279 -2.48 -0.18 10.50
CA GLU A 279 -3.37 0.94 10.87
C GLU A 279 -4.85 0.52 10.98
N ASN A 280 -5.28 -0.43 10.14
CA ASN A 280 -6.62 -1.04 10.20
C ASN A 280 -6.58 -2.48 10.74
N ASP A 281 -5.60 -2.84 11.58
CA ASP A 281 -5.63 -4.14 12.26
C ASP A 281 -6.87 -4.21 13.18
N THR A 282 -7.62 -5.29 13.06
CA THR A 282 -8.80 -5.53 13.90
C THR A 282 -8.49 -6.66 14.88
N PRO A 283 -9.18 -6.74 16.04
CA PRO A 283 -9.01 -7.86 16.97
C PRO A 283 -9.25 -9.25 16.35
N ALA A 284 -9.95 -9.32 15.20
CA ALA A 284 -10.18 -10.55 14.45
C ALA A 284 -8.97 -10.98 13.60
N TYR A 285 -8.11 -10.05 13.20
CA TYR A 285 -6.88 -10.33 12.43
C TYR A 285 -5.67 -10.53 13.33
N ASN A 286 -5.54 -9.72 14.38
CA ASN A 286 -4.51 -9.86 15.42
C ASN A 286 -3.07 -9.86 14.87
N LEU A 287 -2.80 -9.01 13.87
CA LEU A 287 -1.51 -8.89 13.20
C LEU A 287 -0.43 -8.35 14.16
N HIS A 288 -0.82 -7.52 15.13
CA HIS A 288 0.08 -7.08 16.20
C HIS A 288 0.68 -8.25 16.99
N ASN A 289 -0.10 -9.29 17.35
CA ASN A 289 0.45 -10.46 18.05
C ASN A 289 1.41 -11.26 17.17
N PHE A 290 1.13 -11.39 15.86
CA PHE A 290 2.08 -12.00 14.93
C PHE A 290 3.43 -11.27 14.96
N LEU A 291 3.43 -9.93 14.93
CA LEU A 291 4.66 -9.13 15.01
C LEU A 291 5.34 -9.19 16.37
N ILE A 292 4.59 -9.28 17.47
CA ILE A 292 5.16 -9.49 18.81
C ILE A 292 5.90 -10.83 18.86
N CYS A 293 5.29 -11.91 18.35
CA CYS A 293 5.97 -13.20 18.21
C CYS A 293 7.23 -13.07 17.34
N GLN A 294 7.17 -12.42 16.18
CA GLN A 294 8.36 -12.25 15.32
C GLN A 294 9.47 -11.41 15.98
N ALA A 295 9.15 -10.34 16.72
CA ALA A 295 10.15 -9.50 17.37
C ALA A 295 10.81 -10.20 18.59
N TYR A 296 10.02 -10.95 19.36
CA TYR A 296 10.36 -11.40 20.71
C TYR A 296 10.43 -12.91 20.91
N ASN A 297 10.37 -13.74 19.86
CA ASN A 297 10.65 -15.17 20.04
C ASN A 297 12.13 -15.36 20.43
N GLU A 298 12.37 -15.72 21.69
CA GLU A 298 13.68 -16.04 22.25
C GLU A 298 13.82 -17.55 22.56
N ASP A 299 12.73 -18.32 22.49
CA ASP A 299 12.63 -19.66 23.08
C ASP A 299 12.57 -20.83 22.07
N ASP A 300 12.16 -20.62 20.81
CA ASP A 300 12.12 -21.70 19.81
C ASP A 300 13.50 -22.00 19.20
N SER A 301 14.17 -23.05 19.71
CA SER A 301 15.46 -23.52 19.19
C SER A 301 15.45 -23.96 17.72
N ASP A 302 14.28 -24.34 17.18
CA ASP A 302 14.09 -24.79 15.79
C ASP A 302 13.51 -23.69 14.86
N SER A 303 13.18 -22.50 15.38
CA SER A 303 12.65 -21.38 14.57
C SER A 303 13.47 -20.11 14.79
N MET A 304 14.75 -20.16 14.38
CA MET A 304 15.66 -19.02 14.38
C MET A 304 15.21 -17.94 13.37
N CYS A 305 14.23 -17.14 13.76
CA CYS A 305 13.83 -15.93 13.03
C CYS A 305 15.04 -14.98 12.93
N PRO A 306 15.50 -14.60 11.72
CA PRO A 306 16.71 -13.79 11.57
C PRO A 306 16.60 -12.45 12.31
N THR A 307 17.69 -11.99 12.93
CA THR A 307 17.71 -10.73 13.70
C THR A 307 17.21 -9.54 12.88
N SER A 308 17.50 -9.51 11.58
CA SER A 308 16.96 -8.51 10.63
C SER A 308 15.42 -8.51 10.51
N VAL A 309 14.79 -9.69 10.55
CA VAL A 309 13.32 -9.86 10.56
C VAL A 309 12.75 -9.42 11.91
N ARG A 310 13.39 -9.82 13.03
CA ARG A 310 13.04 -9.38 14.39
C ARG A 310 13.09 -7.85 14.53
N LEU A 311 14.16 -7.23 14.02
CA LEU A 311 14.35 -5.78 13.98
C LEU A 311 13.23 -5.09 13.20
N ARG A 312 12.90 -5.58 12.00
CA ARG A 312 11.83 -5.01 11.17
C ARG A 312 10.45 -5.16 11.80
N ALA A 313 10.17 -6.30 12.45
CA ALA A 313 8.93 -6.48 13.19
C ALA A 313 8.81 -5.49 14.36
N LEU A 314 9.90 -5.28 15.11
CA LEU A 314 9.95 -4.28 16.18
C LEU A 314 9.88 -2.83 15.65
N GLN A 315 10.46 -2.54 14.48
CA GLN A 315 10.31 -1.25 13.80
C GLN A 315 8.84 -0.99 13.43
N CYS A 316 8.14 -1.99 12.89
CA CYS A 316 6.71 -1.87 12.57
C CYS A 316 5.91 -1.52 13.84
N LEU A 317 6.12 -2.27 14.93
CA LEU A 317 5.50 -1.97 16.22
C LEU A 317 5.83 -0.54 16.67
N CYS A 318 7.10 -0.14 16.74
CA CYS A 318 7.50 1.20 17.20
C CYS A 318 6.98 2.37 16.33
N LEU A 319 6.61 2.13 15.06
CA LEU A 319 6.13 3.15 14.12
C LEU A 319 4.61 3.26 14.05
N VAL A 320 3.87 2.18 14.36
CA VAL A 320 2.40 2.19 14.36
C VAL A 320 1.89 3.09 15.48
N THR A 321 1.10 4.10 15.12
CA THR A 321 0.54 5.09 16.05
C THR A 321 -0.73 4.57 16.75
N THR A 322 -0.64 3.42 17.41
CA THR A 322 -1.71 2.93 18.30
C THR A 322 -1.47 3.42 19.73
N GLU A 323 -2.46 4.10 20.31
CA GLU A 323 -2.36 4.68 21.66
C GLU A 323 -2.06 3.61 22.73
N ASN A 324 -2.54 2.38 22.49
CA ASN A 324 -2.50 1.25 23.42
C ASN A 324 -1.30 0.30 23.20
N ILE A 325 -0.27 0.68 22.43
CA ILE A 325 0.77 -0.29 22.04
C ILE A 325 1.56 -0.91 23.22
N GLU A 326 1.67 -0.20 24.34
CA GLU A 326 2.28 -0.73 25.58
C GLU A 326 1.40 -1.80 26.24
N GLU A 327 0.07 -1.70 26.10
CA GLU A 327 -0.89 -2.71 26.54
C GLU A 327 -0.83 -3.94 25.63
N ILE A 328 -0.82 -3.74 24.30
CA ILE A 328 -0.79 -4.83 23.31
C ILE A 328 0.53 -5.62 23.40
N THR A 329 1.66 -4.93 23.61
CA THR A 329 2.99 -5.56 23.68
C THR A 329 3.41 -6.00 25.08
N CYS A 330 2.66 -5.62 26.13
CA CYS A 330 3.01 -5.76 27.55
C CYS A 330 4.44 -5.24 27.90
N ARG A 331 4.90 -4.19 27.21
CA ARG A 331 6.27 -3.63 27.34
C ARG A 331 6.23 -2.11 27.27
N SER A 332 7.14 -1.44 27.98
CA SER A 332 7.26 0.02 27.91
C SER A 332 7.92 0.48 26.61
N LYS A 333 7.57 1.69 26.15
CA LYS A 333 8.20 2.38 25.01
C LYS A 333 9.72 2.51 25.16
N GLU A 334 10.23 2.66 26.38
CA GLU A 334 11.66 2.68 26.68
C GLU A 334 12.32 1.32 26.45
N MET A 335 11.71 0.24 26.93
CA MET A 335 12.18 -1.13 26.70
C MET A 335 12.17 -1.46 25.21
N MET A 336 11.11 -1.09 24.48
CA MET A 336 11.02 -1.26 23.02
C MET A 336 12.13 -0.50 22.27
N LYS A 337 12.40 0.76 22.66
CA LYS A 337 13.51 1.55 22.08
C LYS A 337 14.88 0.90 22.34
N ASN A 338 15.13 0.43 23.56
CA ASN A 338 16.38 -0.24 23.91
C ASN A 338 16.59 -1.54 23.12
N ASN A 339 15.53 -2.36 22.99
CA ASN A 339 15.55 -3.58 22.17
C ASN A 339 15.77 -3.27 20.68
N LEU A 340 15.23 -2.15 20.17
CA LEU A 340 15.42 -1.71 18.79
C LEU A 340 16.87 -1.30 18.53
N VAL A 341 17.51 -0.57 19.44
CA VAL A 341 18.95 -0.25 19.37
C VAL A 341 19.79 -1.52 19.41
N GLU A 342 19.51 -2.45 20.33
CA GLU A 342 20.19 -3.73 20.43
C GLU A 342 20.09 -4.55 19.13
N LEU A 343 18.87 -4.77 18.61
CA LEU A 343 18.67 -5.54 17.37
C LEU A 343 19.26 -4.85 16.14
N SER A 344 19.28 -3.51 16.09
CA SER A 344 19.95 -2.76 15.00
C SER A 344 21.45 -3.04 14.99
N ILE A 345 22.10 -2.98 16.15
CA ILE A 345 23.53 -3.26 16.31
C ILE A 345 23.84 -4.72 15.95
N ILE A 346 23.05 -5.68 16.44
CA ILE A 346 23.27 -7.10 16.14
C ILE A 346 23.09 -7.38 14.64
N THR A 347 22.10 -6.76 14.00
CA THR A 347 21.91 -6.88 12.53
C THR A 347 23.12 -6.32 11.77
N GLU A 348 23.69 -5.17 12.17
CA GLU A 348 24.91 -4.67 11.55
C GLU A 348 26.12 -5.59 11.80
N LEU A 349 26.26 -6.16 13.01
CA LEU A 349 27.28 -7.17 13.33
C LEU A 349 27.17 -8.41 12.43
N GLU A 350 25.95 -8.91 12.19
CA GLU A 350 25.68 -10.01 11.26
C GLU A 350 26.10 -9.68 9.82
N THR A 351 25.86 -8.46 9.32
CA THR A 351 26.34 -8.05 7.97
C THR A 351 27.86 -8.02 7.86
N LEU A 352 28.57 -7.86 8.98
CA LEU A 352 30.02 -7.97 9.07
C LEU A 352 30.51 -9.43 9.28
N GLY A 353 29.60 -10.41 9.27
CA GLY A 353 29.91 -11.81 9.56
C GLY A 353 30.23 -12.08 11.03
N ILE A 354 29.59 -11.34 11.96
CA ILE A 354 29.77 -11.47 13.41
C ILE A 354 28.44 -11.82 14.06
N ASN A 355 28.15 -13.12 14.16
CA ASN A 355 26.86 -13.59 14.67
C ASN A 355 26.80 -13.49 16.21
N PHE A 356 25.85 -12.71 16.71
CA PHE A 356 25.53 -12.55 18.13
C PHE A 356 24.05 -12.88 18.37
N SER A 357 23.74 -13.64 19.42
CA SER A 357 22.40 -13.62 20.01
C SER A 357 22.26 -12.40 20.94
N PRO A 358 21.04 -11.89 21.20
CA PRO A 358 20.82 -10.79 22.16
C PRO A 358 21.45 -11.06 23.53
N ALA A 359 21.22 -12.25 24.10
CA ALA A 359 21.85 -12.65 25.36
C ALA A 359 23.40 -12.58 25.33
N ARG A 360 24.03 -13.06 24.24
CA ARG A 360 25.49 -12.98 24.06
C ARG A 360 25.96 -11.54 23.85
N TYR A 361 25.17 -10.71 23.18
CA TYR A 361 25.48 -9.30 22.98
C TYR A 361 25.44 -8.55 24.31
N ARG A 362 24.39 -8.73 25.14
CA ARG A 362 24.28 -8.12 26.48
C ARG A 362 25.50 -8.45 27.34
N GLY A 363 25.87 -9.73 27.43
CA GLY A 363 27.00 -10.21 28.23
C GLY A 363 28.41 -9.92 27.67
N CYS A 364 28.55 -9.34 26.46
CA CYS A 364 29.88 -9.10 25.88
C CYS A 364 30.54 -7.81 26.37
N ASP A 365 31.87 -7.86 26.50
CA ASP A 365 32.73 -6.70 26.72
C ASP A 365 32.71 -5.78 25.48
N LYS A 366 32.03 -4.64 25.62
CA LYS A 366 31.83 -3.67 24.52
C LYS A 366 33.13 -3.02 24.06
N SER A 367 34.10 -2.84 24.97
CA SER A 367 35.43 -2.30 24.68
C SER A 367 36.22 -3.26 23.79
N LYS A 368 36.22 -4.56 24.12
CA LYS A 368 36.80 -5.61 23.26
C LYS A 368 36.07 -5.77 21.93
N LEU A 369 34.73 -5.65 21.92
CA LEU A 369 33.94 -5.69 20.69
C LEU A 369 34.35 -4.57 19.74
N VAL A 370 34.41 -3.32 20.22
CA VAL A 370 34.91 -2.17 19.45
C VAL A 370 36.32 -2.42 18.94
N GLN A 371 37.27 -2.86 19.78
CA GLN A 371 38.63 -3.17 19.32
C GLN A 371 38.66 -4.23 18.21
N SER A 372 37.79 -5.24 18.27
CA SER A 372 37.67 -6.29 17.25
C SER A 372 37.08 -5.80 15.93
N LEU A 373 36.09 -4.90 15.97
CA LEU A 373 35.54 -4.21 14.80
C LEU A 373 36.60 -3.31 14.17
N MET A 374 37.37 -2.63 15.01
CA MET A 374 38.46 -1.79 14.57
C MET A 374 39.56 -2.63 13.91
N ALA A 375 39.92 -3.81 14.41
CA ALA A 375 40.94 -4.66 13.80
C ALA A 375 40.66 -4.99 12.31
N ARG A 376 39.39 -5.02 11.89
CA ARG A 376 38.93 -5.37 10.53
C ARG A 376 39.17 -4.30 9.45
N ARG A 377 39.51 -3.06 9.83
CA ARG A 377 39.86 -1.95 8.91
C ARG A 377 38.89 -1.74 7.73
N SER A 378 37.57 -1.88 7.92
CA SER A 378 36.58 -1.52 6.89
C SER A 378 35.80 -0.25 7.27
N LEU A 379 35.20 0.41 6.27
CA LEU A 379 34.32 1.56 6.46
C LEU A 379 33.15 1.20 7.38
N SER A 380 32.44 0.13 7.06
CA SER A 380 31.28 -0.34 7.83
C SER A 380 31.63 -0.76 9.26
N SER A 381 32.79 -1.41 9.47
CA SER A 381 33.21 -1.77 10.84
C SER A 381 33.65 -0.56 11.66
N THR A 382 34.21 0.47 11.01
CA THR A 382 34.57 1.75 11.65
C THR A 382 33.33 2.58 11.97
N LYS A 383 32.31 2.58 11.10
CA LYS A 383 31.00 3.21 11.36
C LYS A 383 30.33 2.61 12.59
N LEU A 384 30.16 1.29 12.61
CA LEU A 384 29.57 0.59 13.76
C LEU A 384 30.40 0.78 15.05
N ALA A 385 31.74 0.80 14.93
CA ALA A 385 32.61 1.11 16.07
C ALA A 385 32.38 2.53 16.63
N SER A 386 32.22 3.55 15.77
CA SER A 386 31.90 4.91 16.25
C SER A 386 30.56 4.97 17.00
N HIS A 387 29.53 4.30 16.50
CA HIS A 387 28.22 4.23 17.15
C HIS A 387 28.32 3.55 18.52
N LEU A 388 29.03 2.42 18.61
CA LEU A 388 29.26 1.73 19.88
C LEU A 388 30.07 2.57 20.88
N CYS A 389 31.05 3.34 20.43
CA CYS A 389 31.81 4.25 21.30
C CYS A 389 30.93 5.35 21.90
N VAL A 390 30.05 5.95 21.10
CA VAL A 390 29.10 6.98 21.57
C VAL A 390 28.07 6.38 22.53
N LEU A 391 27.45 5.25 22.18
CA LEU A 391 26.43 4.58 22.99
C LEU A 391 26.96 4.08 24.35
N TYR A 392 28.20 3.61 24.41
CA TYR A 392 28.81 3.05 25.62
C TYR A 392 29.96 3.93 26.15
N SER A 393 29.85 5.25 26.03
CA SER A 393 31.00 6.17 26.18
C SER A 393 31.73 6.10 27.53
N ASP A 394 31.04 5.76 28.61
CA ASP A 394 31.64 5.68 29.95
C ASP A 394 32.40 4.35 30.19
N ALA A 395 32.22 3.36 29.31
CA ALA A 395 32.97 2.10 29.31
C ALA A 395 34.19 2.11 28.36
N MET A 396 34.45 3.22 27.67
CA MET A 396 35.51 3.33 26.64
C MET A 396 36.76 4.01 27.17
N ASN A 397 37.91 3.34 27.04
CA ASN A 397 39.21 3.90 27.35
C ASN A 397 39.61 5.01 26.35
N PRO A 398 40.34 6.07 26.76
CA PRO A 398 40.74 7.15 25.86
C PRO A 398 41.52 6.69 24.61
N SER A 399 42.36 5.66 24.74
CA SER A 399 43.12 5.08 23.62
C SER A 399 42.24 4.47 22.51
N ILE A 400 40.99 4.10 22.82
CA ILE A 400 40.02 3.63 21.83
C ILE A 400 39.50 4.79 21.00
N TRP A 401 39.29 5.96 21.63
CA TRP A 401 38.86 7.18 20.96
C TRP A 401 39.96 7.76 20.07
N ASP A 402 41.22 7.79 20.55
CA ASP A 402 42.38 8.19 19.74
C ASP A 402 42.49 7.32 18.46
N LEU A 403 42.35 6.00 18.62
CA LEU A 403 42.32 5.06 17.49
C LEU A 403 41.10 5.30 16.58
N LEU A 404 39.93 5.63 17.15
CA LEU A 404 38.72 5.91 16.38
C LEU A 404 38.84 7.18 15.54
N LEU A 405 39.25 8.30 16.13
CA LEU A 405 39.46 9.56 15.42
C LEU A 405 40.46 9.39 14.28
N THR A 406 41.60 8.74 14.54
CA THR A 406 42.59 8.40 13.51
C THR A 406 41.99 7.64 12.32
N ARG A 407 41.01 6.76 12.57
CA ARG A 407 40.35 5.96 11.51
C ARG A 407 39.30 6.75 10.74
N LEU A 408 38.49 7.54 11.44
CA LEU A 408 37.49 8.41 10.81
C LEU A 408 38.16 9.47 9.93
N ILE A 409 39.31 10.00 10.37
CA ILE A 409 40.23 10.83 9.57
C ILE A 409 40.69 10.07 8.31
N ASN A 410 41.32 8.90 8.46
CA ASN A 410 41.89 8.14 7.35
C ASN A 410 40.85 7.69 6.32
N PHE A 411 39.61 7.46 6.74
CA PHE A 411 38.49 7.12 5.86
C PHE A 411 37.66 8.34 5.41
N THR A 412 38.03 9.57 5.80
CA THR A 412 37.30 10.80 5.50
C THR A 412 35.80 10.72 5.84
N MET A 413 35.46 10.09 6.97
CA MET A 413 34.08 9.83 7.39
C MET A 413 33.47 11.03 8.14
N ILE A 414 33.36 12.17 7.45
CA ILE A 414 33.04 13.49 8.02
C ILE A 414 31.77 13.47 8.90
N ASN A 415 30.67 12.86 8.43
CA ASN A 415 29.40 12.83 9.18
C ASN A 415 29.46 12.02 10.48
N GLU A 416 30.32 10.99 10.56
CA GLU A 416 30.51 10.23 11.81
C GLU A 416 31.57 10.90 12.70
N LEU A 417 32.55 11.58 12.09
CA LEU A 417 33.53 12.41 12.77
C LEU A 417 32.85 13.58 13.50
N GLU A 418 31.89 14.25 12.88
CA GLU A 418 31.06 15.31 13.48
C GLU A 418 30.39 14.83 14.79
N LYS A 419 29.61 13.74 14.72
CA LYS A 419 28.90 13.18 15.89
C LYS A 419 29.87 12.82 17.01
N VAL A 420 31.01 12.21 16.67
CA VAL A 420 32.04 11.81 17.65
C VAL A 420 32.71 13.04 18.27
N LEU A 421 33.05 14.06 17.48
CA LEU A 421 33.68 15.29 18.00
C LEU A 421 32.74 16.09 18.90
N ILE A 422 31.47 16.23 18.52
CA ILE A 422 30.43 16.86 19.36
C ILE A 422 30.28 16.09 20.68
N HIS A 423 30.20 14.75 20.64
CA HIS A 423 30.11 13.92 21.85
C HIS A 423 31.35 14.00 22.75
N LEU A 424 32.52 14.29 22.18
CA LEU A 424 33.79 14.42 22.90
C LEU A 424 34.07 15.83 23.39
N MET A 425 33.23 16.84 23.12
CA MET A 425 33.46 18.25 23.49
C MET A 425 33.80 18.44 24.98
N ASP A 426 33.16 17.72 25.90
CA ASP A 426 33.46 17.84 27.35
C ASP A 426 34.57 16.88 27.82
N LYS A 427 34.95 15.91 26.99
CA LYS A 427 35.87 14.80 27.32
C LYS A 427 37.24 14.93 26.62
N TRP A 428 37.44 15.94 25.75
CA TRP A 428 38.62 16.12 24.88
C TRP A 428 39.97 16.07 25.60
N HIS A 429 40.05 16.61 26.81
CA HIS A 429 41.25 16.68 27.65
C HIS A 429 41.82 15.32 28.07
N LYS A 430 41.08 14.22 27.80
CA LYS A 430 41.51 12.83 28.06
C LYS A 430 42.19 12.18 26.85
N LEU A 431 42.12 12.81 25.68
CA LEU A 431 42.62 12.30 24.40
C LEU A 431 43.98 12.90 24.04
N THR A 432 44.63 12.33 23.03
CA THR A 432 45.89 12.87 22.49
C THR A 432 45.60 14.15 21.68
N PHE A 433 46.14 15.29 22.14
CA PHE A 433 45.93 16.62 21.56
C PHE A 433 46.11 16.67 20.03
N ASP A 434 47.22 16.13 19.52
CA ASP A 434 47.55 16.06 18.08
C ASP A 434 46.46 15.36 17.24
N ILE A 435 45.79 14.34 17.80
CA ILE A 435 44.70 13.62 17.12
C ILE A 435 43.42 14.44 17.13
N VAL A 436 43.12 15.14 18.22
CA VAL A 436 41.96 16.04 18.36
C VAL A 436 42.10 17.24 17.40
N GLU A 437 43.26 17.88 17.36
CA GLU A 437 43.60 18.96 16.44
C GLU A 437 43.42 18.54 14.97
N LYS A 438 44.00 17.40 14.59
CA LYS A 438 43.86 16.86 13.22
C LYS A 438 42.42 16.52 12.87
N ALA A 439 41.66 15.96 13.82
CA ALA A 439 40.26 15.64 13.63
C ALA A 439 39.41 16.89 13.37
N TRP A 440 39.54 17.93 14.19
CA TRP A 440 38.81 19.18 14.03
C TRP A 440 39.21 19.95 12.77
N ASN A 441 40.52 20.04 12.45
CA ASN A 441 40.99 20.68 11.22
C ASN A 441 40.43 19.99 9.97
N ILE A 442 40.42 18.64 9.92
CA ILE A 442 39.88 17.89 8.77
C ILE A 442 38.35 18.00 8.69
N PHE A 443 37.65 17.91 9.83
CA PHE A 443 36.21 18.10 9.91
C PHE A 443 35.80 19.47 9.39
N LEU A 444 36.28 20.55 10.01
CA LEU A 444 35.92 21.93 9.64
C LEU A 444 36.27 22.22 8.19
N LYS A 445 37.49 21.89 7.74
CA LYS A 445 37.91 22.11 6.34
C LYS A 445 37.00 21.39 5.35
N SER A 446 36.59 20.15 5.64
CA SER A 446 35.67 19.44 4.76
C SER A 446 34.26 20.04 4.78
N SER A 447 33.75 20.42 5.95
CA SER A 447 32.41 21.02 6.09
C SER A 447 32.33 22.36 5.35
N PHE A 448 33.30 23.26 5.55
CA PHE A 448 33.38 24.54 4.83
C PHE A 448 33.53 24.38 3.31
N ASN A 449 34.33 23.40 2.84
CA ASN A 449 34.44 23.11 1.40
C ASN A 449 33.14 22.52 0.80
N SER A 450 32.30 21.88 1.62
CA SER A 450 31.04 21.27 1.18
C SER A 450 29.84 22.21 1.22
N ALA A 451 29.95 23.31 1.96
CA ALA A 451 28.89 24.29 2.16
C ALA A 451 28.57 25.07 0.88
N LYS A 452 27.28 25.13 0.53
CA LYS A 452 26.76 25.71 -0.71
C LYS A 452 26.09 27.06 -0.51
N ASP A 453 25.59 27.33 0.69
CA ASP A 453 24.90 28.57 1.03
C ASP A 453 25.41 29.20 2.34
N SER A 454 24.97 30.43 2.60
CA SER A 454 25.36 31.18 3.78
C SER A 454 24.86 30.57 5.09
N TYR A 455 23.81 29.74 5.09
CA TYR A 455 23.27 29.10 6.28
C TYR A 455 24.12 27.90 6.71
N GLU A 456 24.53 27.06 5.76
CA GLU A 456 25.50 25.98 5.95
C GLU A 456 26.85 26.54 6.43
N VAL A 457 27.32 27.65 5.86
CA VAL A 457 28.55 28.32 6.32
C VAL A 457 28.40 28.86 7.75
N ILE A 458 27.27 29.50 8.10
CA ILE A 458 26.99 29.94 9.49
C ILE A 458 26.96 28.75 10.46
N HIS A 459 26.45 27.58 10.05
CA HIS A 459 26.51 26.36 10.85
C HIS A 459 27.96 25.91 11.09
N CYS A 460 28.78 25.85 10.04
CA CYS A 460 30.21 25.52 10.15
C CYS A 460 30.98 26.51 11.05
N VAL A 461 30.64 27.79 11.01
CA VAL A 461 31.22 28.82 11.90
C VAL A 461 30.83 28.59 13.36
N LYS A 462 29.57 28.22 13.65
CA LYS A 462 29.16 27.85 15.02
C LYS A 462 29.93 26.64 15.54
N LEU A 463 30.13 25.62 14.69
CA LEU A 463 30.94 24.45 15.03
C LEU A 463 32.41 24.81 15.29
N ALA A 464 32.98 25.75 14.54
CA ALA A 464 34.34 26.24 14.78
C ALA A 464 34.46 26.93 16.15
N PHE A 465 33.52 27.81 16.53
CA PHE A 465 33.49 28.42 17.87
C PHE A 465 33.24 27.42 19.01
N SER A 466 32.63 26.28 18.73
CA SER A 466 32.46 25.17 19.66
C SER A 466 33.71 24.26 19.78
N CYS A 467 34.76 24.48 18.98
CA CYS A 467 35.94 23.64 19.02
C CYS A 467 36.78 23.91 20.29
N PRO A 468 37.11 22.89 21.09
CA PRO A 468 37.95 23.05 22.28
C PRO A 468 39.43 23.37 21.99
N VAL A 469 39.86 23.25 20.72
CA VAL A 469 41.24 23.47 20.25
C VAL A 469 41.29 24.53 19.14
N ILE A 470 40.44 25.57 19.25
CA ILE A 470 40.33 26.64 18.25
C ILE A 470 41.66 27.35 17.95
N ASP A 471 42.54 27.47 18.96
CA ASP A 471 43.85 28.13 18.85
C ASP A 471 44.84 27.37 17.93
N SER A 472 44.58 26.10 17.59
CA SER A 472 45.40 25.30 16.66
C SER A 472 44.68 24.92 15.36
N ILE A 473 43.60 25.64 15.02
CA ILE A 473 42.89 25.49 13.74
C ILE A 473 43.42 26.48 12.69
N ASP A 474 43.40 26.08 11.41
CA ASP A 474 43.59 26.98 10.26
C ASP A 474 42.41 27.97 10.13
N LEU A 475 42.42 29.00 10.98
CA LEU A 475 41.42 30.08 11.00
C LEU A 475 41.45 30.92 9.71
N GLN A 476 42.61 31.03 9.04
CA GLN A 476 42.76 31.80 7.81
C GLN A 476 41.90 31.23 6.68
N SER A 477 41.95 29.91 6.47
CA SER A 477 41.08 29.21 5.49
C SER A 477 39.58 29.38 5.78
N ILE A 478 39.20 29.45 7.06
CA ILE A 478 37.81 29.68 7.49
C ILE A 478 37.38 31.13 7.24
N ILE A 479 38.25 32.10 7.55
CA ILE A 479 38.02 33.53 7.29
C ILE A 479 37.78 33.77 5.80
N GLU A 480 38.60 33.21 4.92
CA GLU A 480 38.43 33.33 3.46
C GLU A 480 37.08 32.78 2.97
N HIS A 481 36.59 31.68 3.55
CA HIS A 481 35.26 31.18 3.23
C HIS A 481 34.15 32.12 3.73
N CYS A 482 34.29 32.69 4.93
CA CYS A 482 33.32 33.66 5.45
C CYS A 482 33.27 34.96 4.61
N GLU A 483 34.42 35.43 4.12
CA GLU A 483 34.51 36.59 3.23
C GLU A 483 33.85 36.33 1.87
N ARG A 484 34.03 35.15 1.27
CA ARG A 484 33.36 34.75 0.01
C ARG A 484 31.82 34.81 0.10
N PHE A 485 31.25 34.55 1.27
CA PHE A 485 29.81 34.60 1.53
C PHE A 485 29.34 35.92 2.19
N GLN A 486 30.19 36.95 2.24
CA GLN A 486 29.87 38.29 2.79
C GLN A 486 29.41 38.27 4.26
N LEU A 487 29.99 37.38 5.08
CA LEU A 487 29.63 37.20 6.49
C LEU A 487 30.48 38.06 7.45
N ASP A 488 30.52 39.37 7.21
CA ASP A 488 31.44 40.33 7.86
C ASP A 488 31.47 40.26 9.39
N GLN A 489 30.30 40.05 10.03
CA GLN A 489 30.19 39.94 11.50
C GLN A 489 30.98 38.73 12.05
N TYR A 490 31.06 37.64 11.30
CA TYR A 490 31.81 36.45 11.69
C TYR A 490 33.29 36.57 11.32
N VAL A 491 33.60 37.19 10.18
CA VAL A 491 34.98 37.54 9.77
C VAL A 491 35.67 38.37 10.85
N GLN A 492 35.01 39.41 11.38
CA GLN A 492 35.57 40.23 12.46
C GLN A 492 35.82 39.42 13.74
N LYS A 493 34.90 38.54 14.14
CA LYS A 493 35.06 37.70 15.33
C LYS A 493 36.21 36.70 15.19
N LEU A 494 36.36 36.06 14.04
CA LEU A 494 37.44 35.11 13.77
C LEU A 494 38.80 35.82 13.72
N LYS A 495 38.88 37.03 13.15
CA LYS A 495 40.08 37.89 13.16
C LYS A 495 40.46 38.43 14.54
N CYS A 496 39.60 38.28 15.56
CA CYS A 496 39.95 38.56 16.96
C CYS A 496 40.41 37.31 17.74
N LEU A 497 40.35 36.12 17.14
CA LEU A 497 40.82 34.86 17.72
C LEU A 497 42.11 34.34 17.04
N SER A 498 42.37 34.77 15.81
CA SER A 498 43.66 34.61 15.11
C SER A 498 44.66 35.70 15.49
#